data_AF-A0A1E4G615-F1
#
_entry.id   AF-A0A1E4G615-F1
#
_cell.length_a   1.000
_cell.length_b   1.000
_cell.length_c   1.000
_cell.angle_alpha   90.00
_cell.angle_beta   90.00
_cell.angle_gamma   90.00
#
_symmetry.space_group_name_H-M   'P 1'
#
loop_
_entity.id
_entity.type
_entity.pdbx_description
1 polymer ?
#
loop_
_entity_poly.entity_id
_entity_poly.type
_entity_poly.pdbx_seq_one_letter_code
_entity_poly.pdbx_strand_id
1 'polypeptide(L)'
;MSFEVVGCQLLHFGPHKAIPNRITGAVRVRIRESLMGNVTQYSLDLPVKADCGAVPHEQVRTALLAHAAHQLNKLKARHAERLPVAAE
;
A
#
# COMPACT_ATOMS: atom_id res chain seq x y z
N MET A 1 5.70 7.64 -17.48
CA MET A 1 6.35 7.35 -16.19
C MET A 1 5.74 6.07 -15.66
N SER A 2 6.55 5.02 -15.45
CA SER A 2 6.08 3.77 -14.84
C SER A 2 6.71 3.61 -13.45
N PHE A 3 5.91 3.18 -12.49
CA PHE A 3 6.39 2.77 -11.18
C PHE A 3 6.06 1.30 -10.94
N GLU A 4 7.03 0.59 -10.41
CA GLU A 4 6.95 -0.82 -10.07
C GLU A 4 7.00 -0.99 -8.56
N VAL A 5 6.11 -1.83 -8.03
CA VAL A 5 6.15 -2.21 -6.61
C VAL A 5 7.09 -3.40 -6.50
N VAL A 6 8.26 -3.18 -5.91
CA VAL A 6 9.34 -4.17 -5.79
C VAL A 6 9.17 -5.02 -4.52
N GLY A 7 8.44 -4.52 -3.52
CA GLY A 7 8.14 -5.29 -2.32
C GLY A 7 7.19 -4.59 -1.36
N CYS A 8 6.49 -5.40 -0.56
CA CYS A 8 5.60 -4.95 0.51
C CYS A 8 5.97 -5.70 1.79
N GLN A 9 6.23 -4.97 2.86
CA GLN A 9 6.59 -5.53 4.16
C GLN A 9 5.74 -4.92 5.27
N LEU A 10 5.04 -5.76 6.03
CA LEU A 10 4.33 -5.32 7.23
C LEU A 10 5.34 -4.98 8.33
N LEU A 11 5.32 -3.73 8.82
CA LEU A 11 6.26 -3.25 9.85
C LEU A 11 5.78 -3.59 11.26
N HIS A 12 4.59 -3.10 11.61
CA HIS A 12 3.96 -3.31 12.89
C HIS A 12 2.44 -3.20 12.71
N PHE A 13 1.70 -3.82 13.63
CA PHE A 13 0.26 -3.66 13.71
C PHE A 13 -0.25 -3.87 15.13
N GLY A 14 -1.42 -3.33 15.41
CA GLY A 14 -2.06 -3.42 16.72
C GLY A 14 -3.50 -2.90 16.70
N PRO A 15 -4.24 -3.11 17.79
CA PRO A 15 -5.62 -2.67 17.90
C PRO A 15 -5.73 -1.14 17.80
N HIS A 16 -6.79 -0.66 17.15
CA HIS A 16 -7.07 0.76 17.04
C HIS A 16 -7.57 1.29 18.39
N LYS A 17 -6.99 2.39 18.87
CA LYS A 17 -7.27 2.92 20.23
C LYS A 17 -8.72 3.32 20.47
N ALA A 18 -9.40 3.81 19.44
CA ALA A 18 -10.75 4.40 19.57
C ALA A 18 -11.86 3.59 18.87
N ILE A 19 -11.51 2.57 18.07
CA ILE A 19 -12.49 1.85 17.24
C ILE A 19 -12.39 0.38 17.61
N PRO A 20 -13.41 -0.19 18.28
CA PRO A 20 -13.40 -1.60 18.65
C PRO A 20 -13.36 -2.46 17.39
N ASN A 21 -12.72 -3.63 17.48
CA ASN A 21 -12.60 -4.60 16.39
C ASN A 21 -11.83 -4.13 15.13
N ARG A 22 -11.20 -2.95 15.16
CA ARG A 22 -10.31 -2.48 14.10
C ARG A 22 -8.86 -2.69 14.50
N ILE A 23 -8.08 -3.24 13.58
CA ILE A 23 -6.64 -3.35 13.69
C ILE A 23 -6.01 -2.40 12.68
N THR A 24 -4.99 -1.68 13.12
CA THR A 24 -4.21 -0.77 12.27
C THR A 24 -2.75 -1.16 12.26
N GLY A 25 -2.05 -0.83 11.19
CA GLY A 25 -0.62 -1.02 11.09
C GLY A 25 0.00 -0.17 9.99
N ALA A 26 1.27 -0.42 9.73
CA ALA A 26 2.02 0.20 8.65
C ALA A 26 2.65 -0.87 7.76
N VAL A 27 2.49 -0.73 6.44
CA VAL A 27 3.18 -1.54 5.44
C VAL A 27 4.17 -0.67 4.70
N ARG A 28 5.45 -1.05 4.75
CA ARG A 28 6.49 -0.43 3.94
C ARG A 28 6.43 -1.00 2.53
N VAL A 29 6.22 -0.12 1.57
CA VAL A 29 6.19 -0.45 0.15
C VAL A 29 7.46 0.07 -0.49
N ARG A 30 8.20 -0.79 -1.19
CA ARG A 30 9.36 -0.39 -1.99
C ARG A 30 8.90 -0.17 -3.42
N ILE A 31 9.12 1.04 -3.91
CA ILE A 31 8.72 1.48 -5.24
C ILE A 31 10.00 1.76 -6.04
N ARG A 32 10.01 1.31 -7.29
CA ARG A 32 11.03 1.63 -8.28
C ARG A 32 10.36 2.43 -9.40
N GLU A 33 10.86 3.62 -9.67
CA GLU A 33 10.41 4.47 -10.76
C GLU A 33 11.48 4.62 -11.81
N SER A 34 11.08 4.61 -13.09
CA SER A 34 11.97 4.88 -14.22
C SER A 34 11.51 6.15 -14.94
N LEU A 35 12.39 7.15 -15.00
CA LEU A 35 12.15 8.43 -15.67
C LEU A 35 13.35 8.81 -16.54
N MET A 36 13.14 8.90 -17.86
CA MET A 36 14.17 9.34 -18.84
C MET A 36 15.50 8.59 -18.71
N GLY A 37 15.45 7.28 -18.44
CA GLY A 37 16.64 6.44 -18.26
C GLY A 37 17.20 6.38 -16.83
N ASN A 38 16.72 7.24 -15.92
CA ASN A 38 17.07 7.17 -14.51
C ASN A 38 16.13 6.23 -13.75
N VAL A 39 16.72 5.32 -12.97
CA VAL A 39 15.98 4.43 -12.08
C VAL A 39 16.15 4.91 -10.65
N THR A 40 15.05 5.30 -10.02
CA THR A 40 15.02 5.72 -8.61
C THR A 40 14.25 4.69 -7.80
N GLN A 41 14.82 4.27 -6.68
CA GLN A 41 14.14 3.38 -5.73
C GLN A 41 13.93 4.08 -4.40
N TYR A 42 12.71 4.05 -3.90
CA TYR A 42 12.36 4.62 -2.60
C TYR A 42 11.36 3.74 -1.86
N SER A 43 11.18 4.03 -0.57
CA SER A 43 10.24 3.31 0.29
C SER A 43 9.17 4.28 0.78
N LEU A 44 7.92 3.81 0.82
CA LEU A 44 6.79 4.56 1.33
C LEU A 44 6.08 3.74 2.42
N ASP A 45 5.83 4.37 3.55
CA ASP A 45 5.14 3.73 4.67
C ASP A 45 3.64 4.01 4.54
N LEU A 46 2.88 2.98 4.19
CA LEU A 46 1.45 3.06 3.96
C LEU A 46 0.68 2.66 5.23
N PRO A 47 -0.13 3.56 5.82
CA PRO A 47 -1.03 3.18 6.89
C PRO A 47 -2.12 2.24 6.37
N VAL A 48 -2.32 1.13 7.07
CA VAL A 48 -3.29 0.08 6.72
C VAL A 48 -4.23 -0.17 7.87
N LYS A 49 -5.44 -0.61 7.55
CA LYS A 49 -6.48 -0.97 8.51
C LYS A 49 -7.23 -2.21 8.08
N ALA A 50 -7.69 -2.98 9.05
CA ALA A 50 -8.55 -4.13 8.84
C ALA A 50 -9.63 -4.17 9.94
N ASP A 51 -10.88 -4.37 9.52
CA ASP A 51 -12.06 -4.48 10.37
C ASP A 51 -12.41 -5.95 10.60
N CYS A 52 -11.53 -6.67 11.29
CA CYS A 52 -11.61 -8.13 11.42
C CYS A 52 -11.78 -8.63 12.86
N GLY A 53 -11.90 -7.75 13.86
CA GLY A 53 -12.14 -8.17 15.25
C GLY A 53 -11.01 -9.00 15.85
N ALA A 54 -11.36 -9.87 16.81
CA ALA A 54 -10.44 -10.79 17.46
C ALA A 54 -10.23 -12.06 16.60
N VAL A 55 -9.43 -11.93 15.55
CA VAL A 55 -8.98 -13.05 14.70
C VAL A 55 -7.52 -13.40 14.99
N PRO A 56 -7.07 -14.63 14.70
CA PRO A 56 -5.67 -15.02 14.88
C PRO A 56 -4.74 -14.12 14.06
N HIS A 57 -3.53 -13.95 14.59
CA HIS A 57 -2.51 -13.02 14.07
C HIS A 57 -2.24 -13.20 12.57
N GLU A 58 -2.27 -14.42 12.05
CA GLU A 58 -2.07 -14.70 10.62
C GLU A 58 -3.17 -14.12 9.72
N GLN A 59 -4.43 -14.21 10.15
CA GLN A 59 -5.56 -13.62 9.42
C GLN A 59 -5.47 -12.10 9.43
N VAL A 60 -5.04 -11.51 10.54
CA VAL A 60 -4.79 -10.05 10.63
C VAL A 60 -3.72 -9.62 9.62
N ARG A 61 -2.58 -10.33 9.56
CA ARG A 61 -1.49 -10.00 8.62
C ARG A 61 -1.99 -10.04 7.18
N THR A 62 -2.74 -11.08 6.85
CA THR A 62 -3.33 -11.24 5.50
C THR A 62 -4.30 -10.11 5.17
N ALA A 63 -5.19 -9.75 6.09
CA ALA A 63 -6.15 -8.66 5.90
C ALA A 63 -5.45 -7.29 5.72
N LEU A 64 -4.41 -7.01 6.51
CA LEU A 64 -3.64 -5.77 6.40
C LEU A 64 -2.86 -5.68 5.08
N LEU A 65 -2.25 -6.79 4.64
CA LEU A 65 -1.56 -6.87 3.36
C LEU A 65 -2.54 -6.75 2.18
N ALA A 66 -3.72 -7.35 2.28
CA ALA A 66 -4.78 -7.21 1.28
C ALA A 66 -5.24 -5.75 1.16
N HIS A 67 -5.43 -5.06 2.29
CA HIS A 67 -5.75 -3.62 2.28
C HIS A 67 -4.62 -2.81 1.62
N ALA A 68 -3.35 -3.11 1.92
CA ALA A 68 -2.21 -2.45 1.27
C ALA A 68 -2.21 -2.67 -0.25
N ALA A 69 -2.40 -3.90 -0.71
CA ALA A 69 -2.46 -4.24 -2.13
C ALA A 69 -3.59 -3.49 -2.84
N HIS A 70 -4.77 -3.38 -2.22
CA HIS A 70 -5.89 -2.62 -2.76
C HIS A 70 -5.56 -1.13 -2.91
N GLN A 71 -4.94 -0.52 -1.89
CA GLN A 71 -4.50 0.88 -1.95
C GLN A 71 -3.46 1.11 -3.05
N LEU A 72 -2.50 0.20 -3.20
CA LEU A 72 -1.48 0.27 -4.26
C LEU A 72 -2.08 0.12 -5.65
N ASN A 73 -3.04 -0.79 -5.84
CA ASN A 73 -3.76 -0.93 -7.11
C ASN A 73 -4.55 0.34 -7.43
N LYS A 74 -5.20 0.94 -6.43
CA LYS A 74 -5.89 2.23 -6.60
C LYS A 74 -4.93 3.37 -6.93
N LEU A 75 -3.73 3.39 -6.33
CA LEU A 75 -2.70 4.38 -6.66
C LEU A 75 -2.19 4.19 -8.09
N LYS A 76 -1.95 2.94 -8.51
CA LYS A 76 -1.58 2.59 -9.89
C LYS A 76 -2.64 3.03 -10.89
N ALA A 77 -3.91 2.70 -10.63
CA ALA A 77 -5.03 3.11 -11.47
C ALA A 77 -5.09 4.65 -11.60
N ARG A 78 -5.02 5.38 -10.48
CA ARG A 78 -5.02 6.85 -10.49
C ARG A 78 -3.84 7.45 -11.25
N HIS A 79 -2.66 6.85 -11.18
CA HIS A 79 -1.49 7.30 -11.95
C HIS A 79 -1.65 7.00 -13.44
N ALA A 80 -2.28 5.89 -13.81
CA ALA A 80 -2.63 5.58 -15.18
C ALA A 80 -3.68 6.57 -15.73
N GLU A 81 -4.67 6.96 -14.91
CA GLU A 81 -5.71 7.93 -15.28
C GLU A 81 -5.22 9.38 -15.28
N ARG A 82 -4.28 9.75 -14.39
CA ARG A 82 -3.65 11.10 -14.35
C ARG A 82 -2.52 11.29 -15.37
N LEU A 83 -2.37 10.38 -16.33
CA LEU A 83 -1.76 10.70 -17.61
C LEU A 83 -2.90 11.22 -18.51
N PRO A 84 -3.28 12.51 -18.46
CA PRO A 84 -4.11 13.05 -19.51
C PRO A 84 -3.34 12.89 -20.81
N VAL A 85 -4.04 12.32 -21.78
CA VAL A 85 -3.88 12.58 -23.21
C VAL A 85 -3.18 13.93 -23.41
N ALA A 86 -1.97 13.88 -23.98
CA ALA A 86 -1.51 15.01 -24.76
C ALA A 86 -2.49 15.06 -25.94
N ALA A 87 -3.52 15.91 -25.82
CA ALA A 87 -4.31 16.31 -26.96
C ALA A 87 -3.38 17.15 -27.83
N GLU A 88 -3.16 16.64 -29.04
CA GLU A 88 -2.43 17.22 -30.16
C GLU A 88 -2.95 18.62 -30.55
#